data_AF-A0A816S7D4-F1
#
_entry.id   AF-A0A816S7D4-F1
#
_cell.length_a   1.000
_cell.length_b   1.000
_cell.length_c   1.000
_cell.angle_alpha   90.00
_cell.angle_beta   90.00
_cell.angle_gamma   90.00
#
_symmetry.space_group_name_H-M   'P 1'
#
loop_
_entity.id
_entity.type
_entity.pdbx_description
1 polymer ?
#
loop_
_entity_poly.entity_id
_entity_poly.type
_entity_poly.pdbx_seq_one_letter_code
_entity_poly.pdbx_strand_id
1 'polypeptide(L)' 'FNGNPLVKCPLSGAVYLPKFKGQLCRVTKVTDIEKESLGLMLGFQ' A
#
# COMPACT_ATOMS: atom_id res chain seq x y z
N PHE A 1 11.64 -7.52 -14.15
CA PHE A 1 10.51 -6.56 -14.14
C PHE A 1 11.08 -5.16 -13.95
N ASN A 2 11.41 -4.47 -15.05
CA ASN A 2 12.11 -3.19 -15.02
C ASN A 2 11.31 -2.20 -15.88
N GLY A 3 10.74 -1.15 -15.30
CA GLY A 3 10.16 -0.01 -16.03
C GLY A 3 8.67 0.28 -15.83
N ASN A 4 7.85 -0.68 -15.38
CA ASN A 4 6.42 -0.40 -15.15
C ASN A 4 6.20 0.26 -13.78
N PRO A 5 5.36 1.32 -13.69
CA PRO A 5 5.02 1.91 -12.41
C PRO A 5 4.29 0.87 -11.55
N LEU A 6 4.79 0.64 -10.34
CA LEU A 6 4.19 -0.25 -9.36
C LEU A 6 3.69 0.58 -8.18
N VAL A 7 2.61 0.12 -7.58
CA VAL A 7 1.92 0.78 -6.48
C VAL A 7 2.01 -0.08 -5.23
N LYS A 8 2.16 0.53 -4.06
CA LYS A 8 2.37 -0.21 -2.80
C LYS A 8 1.25 0.01 -1.80
N CYS A 9 0.99 -1.02 -1.01
CA CYS A 9 0.18 -0.88 0.20
C CYS A 9 0.98 -0.10 1.25
N PRO A 10 0.43 0.98 1.83
CA PRO A 10 1.16 1.81 2.80
C PRO A 10 1.44 1.10 4.13
N LEU A 11 0.69 0.03 4.45
CA LEU A 11 0.83 -0.70 5.71
C LEU A 11 1.72 -1.95 5.57
N SER A 12 1.41 -2.83 4.62
CA SER A 12 2.12 -4.11 4.46
C SER A 12 3.28 -4.06 3.48
N GLY A 13 3.41 -3.01 2.67
CA GLY A 13 4.39 -2.94 1.58
C GLY A 13 4.08 -3.85 0.39
N ALA A 14 2.92 -4.50 0.36
CA ALA A 14 2.50 -5.36 -0.75
C ALA A 14 2.47 -4.58 -2.07
N VAL A 15 3.02 -5.19 -3.12
CA VAL A 15 3.21 -4.55 -4.44
C VAL A 15 2.10 -4.97 -5.38
N TYR A 16 1.48 -3.99 -6.05
CA TYR A 16 0.39 -4.18 -6.99
C TYR A 16 0.65 -3.46 -8.32
N LEU A 17 -0.10 -3.87 -9.34
CA LEU A 17 -0.21 -3.13 -10.60
C LEU A 17 -1.03 -1.84 -10.38
N PRO A 18 -0.73 -0.76 -11.13
CA PRO A 18 -1.32 0.57 -10.92
C PRO A 18 -2.85 0.59 -11.12
N LYS A 19 -3.39 -0.36 -11.91
CA LYS A 19 -4.84 -0.57 -12.07
C LYS A 19 -5.58 -0.93 -10.77
N PHE A 20 -4.86 -1.31 -9.71
CA PHE A 20 -5.43 -1.62 -8.40
C PHE A 20 -5.32 -0.46 -7.41
N LYS A 21 -4.78 0.70 -7.81
CA LYS A 21 -4.71 1.90 -6.98
C LYS A 21 -6.10 2.28 -6.47
N GLY A 22 -6.21 2.57 -5.17
CA GLY A 22 -7.47 2.92 -4.52
C GLY A 22 -8.40 1.73 -4.20
N GLN A 23 -8.04 0.49 -4.56
CA GLN A 23 -8.77 -0.70 -4.10
C GLN A 23 -8.28 -1.15 -2.72
N LEU A 24 -9.13 -1.90 -2.01
CA LEU A 24 -8.78 -2.55 -0.75
C LEU A 24 -7.63 -3.55 -0.96
N CYS A 25 -6.55 -3.39 -0.20
CA CYS A 25 -5.42 -4.29 -0.23
C CYS A 25 -5.85 -5.71 0.16
N ARG A 26 -5.52 -6.69 -0.69
CA ARG A 26 -5.89 -8.10 -0.46
C ARG A 26 -5.11 -8.77 0.68
N VAL A 27 -3.95 -8.21 1.02
CA VAL A 27 -3.08 -8.73 2.09
C VAL A 27 -3.58 -8.29 3.45
N THR A 28 -3.72 -6.98 3.66
CA THR A 28 -4.16 -6.41 4.94
C THR A 28 -5.67 -6.43 5.10
N LYS A 29 -6.43 -6.38 4.00
CA LYS A 29 -7.90 -6.30 3.94
C LYS A 29 -8.51 -5.11 4.69
N VAL A 30 -7.70 -4.14 5.11
CA VAL A 30 -8.15 -2.97 5.90
C VAL A 30 -7.59 -1.64 5.40
N THR A 31 -6.70 -1.65 4.40
CA THR A 31 -6.06 -0.44 3.87
C THR A 31 -6.21 -0.34 2.36
N ASP A 32 -6.41 0.87 1.84
CA ASP A 32 -6.42 1.11 0.39
C ASP A 32 -4.99 1.15 -0.19
N ILE A 33 -4.81 0.64 -1.40
CA ILE A 33 -3.52 0.62 -2.10
C ILE A 33 -3.14 2.05 -2.54
N GLU A 34 -1.90 2.48 -2.25
CA GLU A 34 -1.38 3.85 -2.45
C GLU A 34 -2.21 4.97 -1.81
N LYS A 35 -2.82 4.69 -0.67
CA LYS A 35 -3.40 5.75 0.14
C LYS A 35 -2.28 6.58 0.75
N GLU A 36 -2.38 7.90 0.62
CA GLU A 36 -1.50 8.81 1.33
C GLU A 36 -1.59 8.54 2.83
N SER A 37 -0.45 8.29 3.45
CA SER A 37 -0.37 7.91 4.86
C SER A 37 0.90 8.50 5.45
N LEU A 38 0.83 8.92 6.71
CA LEU A 38 1.97 9.46 7.47
C LEU A 38 3.01 8.38 7.80
N GLY A 39 2.72 7.12 7.49
CA GLY A 39 3.53 5.95 7.85
C GLY A 39 3.04 5.28 9.13
N LEU A 40 3.48 4.05 9.36
CA LEU A 40 3.17 3.31 10.58
C LEU A 40 3.87 3.99 11.77
N MET A 41 3.09 4.52 12.71
CA MET A 41 3.61 5.04 13.97
C MET A 41 3.42 4.01 15.09
N LEU A 42 4.52 3.50 15.62
CA LEU A 42 4.53 2.72 16.84
C LEU A 42 4.85 3.69 17.98
N GLY A 43 3.83 4.08 18.74
CA GLY A 43 4.01 4.95 19.90
C GLY A 43 4.82 4.23 20.97
N PHE A 44 5.90 4.86 21.42
CA PHE A 44 6.47 4.55 22.73
C PHE A 44 5.62 5.33 23.73
N GLN A 45 4.76 4.63 24.47
CA GLN A 45 4.01 5.20 25.58
C GLN A 45 4.80 5.09 26.88
#